data_AF-A0A6G7WYL2-F1
#
_entry.id   AF-A0A6G7WYL2-F1
#
_cell.length_a   1.000
_cell.length_b   1.000
_cell.length_c   1.000
_cell.angle_alpha   90.00
_cell.angle_beta   90.00
_cell.angle_gamma   90.00
#
_symmetry.space_group_name_H-M   'P 1'
#
loop_
_entity.id
_entity.type
_entity.pdbx_description
1 polymer ?
#
loop_
_entity_poly.entity_id
_entity_poly.type
_entity_poly.pdbx_seq_one_letter_code
_entity_poly.pdbx_strand_id
1 'polypeptide(L)'
;MKKLIQNIIIYLAMVFIMIFVFTMIDGLFGTEFIPDDETSDLVTSLIILIPVIVLAIYNISKYIIKVKNGVVVLDNSINESISNYTIFEETNAEMILTINEKIDSLIKQENLSFSSKMNYPTDNLVYVSHALSNFPELKSDKSIVKASEEITQRIADLRDQKTFINSNIKEFNVLIRKFPNSMFLKKIQEKEYI
;
A
#
# COMPACT_ATOMS: atom_id res chain seq x y z
N MET A 1 8.72 13.04 -20.55
CA MET A 1 8.04 13.97 -21.50
C MET A 1 6.62 14.35 -21.04
N LYS A 2 5.70 13.41 -20.76
CA LYS A 2 4.30 13.72 -20.33
C LYS A 2 4.19 14.66 -19.11
N LYS A 3 5.00 14.48 -18.05
CA LYS A 3 5.01 15.37 -16.87
C LYS A 3 5.46 16.81 -17.18
N LEU A 4 6.38 16.99 -18.13
CA LEU A 4 6.87 18.31 -18.53
C LEU A 4 5.77 19.10 -19.26
N ILE A 5 5.08 18.43 -20.19
CA ILE A 5 3.95 19.00 -20.94
C ILE A 5 2.81 19.37 -19.98
N GLN A 6 2.49 18.51 -19.02
CA GLN A 6 1.46 18.80 -18.01
C GLN A 6 1.81 20.04 -17.17
N ASN A 7 3.08 20.20 -16.77
CA ASN A 7 3.52 21.38 -16.02
C ASN A 7 3.46 22.67 -16.87
N ILE A 8 3.80 22.60 -18.16
CA ILE A 8 3.70 23.75 -19.08
C ILE A 8 2.24 24.17 -19.28
N ILE A 9 1.34 23.21 -19.47
CA ILE A 9 -0.11 23.49 -19.61
C ILE A 9 -0.66 24.17 -18.35
N ILE A 10 -0.26 23.68 -17.17
CA ILE A 10 -0.67 24.28 -15.90
C ILE A 10 -0.13 25.71 -15.75
N TYR A 11 1.13 25.95 -16.15
CA TYR A 11 1.72 27.28 -16.12
C TYR A 11 0.99 28.24 -17.05
N LEU A 12 0.71 27.82 -18.29
CA LEU A 12 -0.06 28.62 -19.25
C LEU A 12 -1.47 28.91 -18.75
N ALA A 13 -2.13 27.95 -18.10
CA ALA A 13 -3.43 28.17 -17.48
C ALA A 13 -3.37 29.20 -16.34
N MET A 14 -2.30 29.20 -15.52
CA MET A 14 -2.11 30.22 -14.47
C MET A 14 -1.87 31.61 -15.05
N VAL A 15 -1.03 31.72 -16.09
CA VAL A 15 -0.79 32.99 -16.79
C VAL A 15 -2.10 33.50 -17.42
N PHE A 16 -2.88 32.61 -18.03
CA PHE A 16 -4.17 32.96 -18.61
C PHE A 16 -5.17 33.43 -17.55
N ILE A 17 -5.24 32.77 -16.40
CA ILE A 17 -6.09 33.19 -15.27
C ILE A 17 -5.63 34.55 -14.75
N MET A 18 -4.33 34.80 -14.61
CA MET A 18 -3.83 36.12 -14.20
C MET A 18 -4.23 37.21 -15.20
N ILE A 19 -4.02 36.98 -16.49
CA ILE A 19 -4.40 37.92 -17.55
C ILE A 19 -5.91 38.15 -17.52
N PHE A 20 -6.71 37.09 -17.39
CA PHE A 20 -8.17 37.18 -17.33
C PHE A 20 -8.65 37.97 -16.12
N VAL A 21 -8.09 37.71 -14.93
CA VAL A 21 -8.39 38.47 -13.71
C VAL A 21 -8.00 39.93 -13.89
N PHE A 22 -6.83 40.22 -14.48
CA PHE A 22 -6.39 41.58 -14.76
C PHE A 22 -7.35 42.30 -15.71
N THR A 23 -7.74 41.66 -16.81
CA THR A 23 -8.71 42.22 -17.77
C THR A 23 -10.11 42.38 -17.18
N MET A 24 -10.52 41.50 -16.27
CA MET A 24 -11.79 41.63 -15.55
C MET A 24 -11.75 42.81 -14.58
N ILE A 25 -10.64 43.04 -13.88
CA ILE A 25 -10.46 44.22 -13.02
C ILE A 25 -10.51 45.49 -13.88
N ASP A 26 -9.75 45.54 -14.98
CA ASP A 26 -9.76 46.68 -15.91
C ASP A 26 -11.15 46.93 -16.50
N GLY A 27 -11.90 45.88 -16.81
CA GLY A 27 -13.26 45.97 -17.37
C GLY A 27 -14.34 46.31 -16.33
N LEU A 28 -14.18 45.89 -15.07
CA LEU A 28 -15.15 46.11 -14.00
C LEU A 28 -15.04 47.52 -13.43
N PHE A 29 -13.83 48.06 -13.34
CA PHE A 29 -13.58 49.40 -12.83
C PHE A 29 -13.52 50.44 -13.96
N GLY A 30 -13.17 50.03 -15.18
CA GLY A 30 -12.93 50.96 -16.28
C GLY A 30 -11.64 51.75 -16.07
N THR A 31 -11.07 52.32 -17.15
CA THR A 31 -9.83 53.11 -17.08
C THR A 31 -9.98 54.44 -16.33
N GLU A 32 -11.18 54.77 -15.85
CA GLU A 32 -11.54 56.03 -15.20
C GLU A 32 -11.98 55.87 -13.74
N PHE A 33 -11.85 54.68 -13.13
CA PHE A 33 -12.10 54.55 -11.70
C PHE A 33 -11.03 55.29 -10.91
N ILE A 34 -11.34 56.53 -10.54
CA ILE A 34 -10.62 57.29 -9.53
C ILE A 34 -11.33 56.99 -8.22
N PRO A 35 -10.84 56.05 -7.41
CA PRO A 35 -11.45 55.79 -6.12
C PRO A 35 -11.32 57.04 -5.24
N ASP A 36 -12.43 57.48 -4.66
CA ASP A 36 -12.38 58.42 -3.54
C ASP A 36 -11.57 57.80 -2.40
N ASP A 37 -10.88 58.61 -1.59
CA ASP A 37 -9.82 58.20 -0.64
C ASP A 37 -10.17 56.94 0.18
N GLU A 38 -11.41 56.83 0.67
CA GLU A 38 -11.93 55.68 1.44
C GLU A 38 -12.17 54.39 0.63
N THR A 39 -12.52 54.50 -0.65
CA THR A 39 -12.77 53.34 -1.53
C THR A 39 -11.50 52.77 -2.16
N SER A 40 -10.42 53.57 -2.17
CA SER A 40 -9.14 53.21 -2.79
C SER A 40 -8.45 52.08 -2.04
N ASP A 41 -8.53 52.09 -0.71
CA ASP A 41 -7.91 51.09 0.16
C ASP A 41 -8.58 49.72 0.05
N LEU A 42 -9.92 49.69 -0.06
CA LEU A 42 -10.70 48.46 -0.22
C LEU A 42 -10.44 47.80 -1.59
N VAL A 43 -10.42 48.58 -2.66
CA VAL A 43 -10.19 48.06 -4.02
C VAL A 43 -8.74 47.56 -4.15
N THR A 44 -7.76 48.30 -3.63
CA THR A 44 -6.36 47.88 -3.62
C THR A 44 -6.16 46.59 -2.83
N SER A 45 -6.82 46.47 -1.67
CA SER A 45 -6.77 45.24 -0.85
C SER A 45 -7.37 44.04 -1.57
N LEU A 46 -8.51 44.21 -2.28
CA LEU A 46 -9.15 43.13 -3.04
C LEU A 46 -8.29 42.66 -4.23
N ILE A 47 -7.67 43.59 -4.95
CA ILE A 47 -6.79 43.29 -6.09
C ILE A 47 -5.60 42.43 -5.66
N ILE A 48 -5.05 42.66 -4.46
CA ILE A 48 -3.94 41.85 -3.92
C ILE A 48 -4.45 40.52 -3.34
N LEU A 49 -5.61 40.53 -2.70
CA LEU A 49 -6.16 39.36 -2.03
C LEU A 49 -6.54 38.23 -2.99
N ILE A 50 -7.11 38.56 -4.16
CA ILE A 50 -7.58 37.56 -5.14
C ILE A 50 -6.43 36.66 -5.64
N PRO A 51 -5.30 37.19 -6.16
CA PRO A 51 -4.15 36.37 -6.56
C PRO A 51 -3.59 35.50 -5.44
N VAL A 52 -3.54 36.02 -4.20
CA VAL A 52 -3.06 35.26 -3.04
C VAL A 52 -3.97 34.06 -2.76
N ILE A 53 -5.29 34.25 -2.81
CA ILE A 53 -6.27 33.16 -2.65
C ILE A 53 -6.13 32.13 -3.77
N VAL A 54 -6.01 32.56 -5.03
CA VAL A 54 -5.85 31.66 -6.19
C VAL A 54 -4.58 30.82 -6.04
N LEU A 55 -3.46 31.43 -5.64
CA LEU A 55 -2.20 30.73 -5.40
C LEU A 55 -2.31 29.74 -4.24
N ALA A 56 -3.00 30.10 -3.16
CA ALA A 56 -3.25 29.20 -2.03
C ALA A 56 -4.06 27.97 -2.47
N ILE A 57 -5.18 28.16 -3.21
CA ILE A 57 -6.02 27.09 -3.74
C ILE A 57 -5.21 26.15 -4.64
N TYR A 58 -4.36 26.70 -5.50
CA TYR A 58 -3.50 25.91 -6.39
C TYR A 58 -2.54 25.00 -5.61
N ASN A 59 -1.86 25.54 -4.60
CA ASN A 59 -0.93 24.77 -3.78
C ASN A 59 -1.65 23.66 -2.99
N ILE A 60 -2.82 23.96 -2.43
CA ILE A 60 -3.68 22.98 -1.74
C ILE A 60 -4.11 21.88 -2.71
N SER A 61 -4.54 22.23 -3.92
CA SER A 61 -4.98 21.26 -4.94
C SER A 61 -3.85 20.30 -5.34
N LYS A 62 -2.63 20.83 -5.56
CA LYS A 62 -1.44 20.01 -5.82
C LYS A 62 -1.14 19.03 -4.68
N TYR A 63 -1.21 19.51 -3.45
CA TYR A 63 -1.00 18.70 -2.27
C TYR A 63 -2.00 17.54 -2.19
N ILE A 64 -3.30 17.82 -2.37
CA ILE A 64 -4.36 16.80 -2.35
C ILE A 64 -4.11 15.71 -3.40
N ILE A 65 -3.73 16.10 -4.63
CA ILE A 65 -3.42 15.13 -5.70
C ILE A 65 -2.24 14.24 -5.30
N LYS A 66 -1.18 14.81 -4.74
CA LYS A 66 0.00 14.05 -4.32
C LYS A 66 -0.35 13.03 -3.23
N VAL A 67 -1.13 13.45 -2.24
CA VAL A 67 -1.60 12.57 -1.15
C VAL A 67 -2.46 11.44 -1.70
N LYS A 68 -3.47 11.75 -2.53
CA LYS A 68 -4.35 10.72 -3.14
C LYS A 68 -3.55 9.69 -3.95
N ASN A 69 -2.59 10.14 -4.75
CA ASN A 69 -1.76 9.22 -5.53
C ASN A 69 -0.88 8.34 -4.61
N GLY A 70 -0.33 8.89 -3.52
CA GLY A 70 0.43 8.10 -2.55
C GLY A 70 -0.41 7.00 -1.89
N VAL A 71 -1.64 7.33 -1.51
CA VAL A 71 -2.60 6.37 -0.93
C VAL A 71 -2.92 5.24 -1.93
N VAL A 72 -3.20 5.57 -3.19
CA VAL A 72 -3.53 4.56 -4.22
C VAL A 72 -2.35 3.64 -4.50
N VAL A 73 -1.12 4.16 -4.50
CA VAL A 73 0.09 3.34 -4.67
C VAL A 73 0.24 2.37 -3.49
N LEU A 74 0.00 2.82 -2.26
CA LEU A 74 0.04 1.96 -1.08
C LEU A 74 -1.09 0.91 -1.10
N ASP A 75 -2.33 1.30 -1.43
CA ASP A 75 -3.49 0.39 -1.57
C ASP A 75 -3.17 -0.73 -2.58
N ASN A 76 -2.67 -0.37 -3.75
CA ASN A 76 -2.28 -1.34 -4.78
C ASN A 76 -1.14 -2.25 -4.30
N SER A 77 -0.12 -1.69 -3.64
CA SER A 77 1.00 -2.47 -3.11
C SER A 77 0.57 -3.46 -2.03
N ILE A 78 -0.36 -3.06 -1.16
CA ILE A 78 -0.96 -3.95 -0.15
C ILE A 78 -1.73 -5.09 -0.85
N ASN A 79 -2.61 -4.76 -1.79
CA ASN A 79 -3.42 -5.77 -2.49
C ASN A 79 -2.57 -6.76 -3.30
N GLU A 80 -1.52 -6.28 -3.98
CA GLU A 80 -0.56 -7.13 -4.67
C GLU A 80 0.20 -8.03 -3.70
N SER A 81 0.65 -7.48 -2.57
CA SER A 81 1.38 -8.25 -1.55
C SER A 81 0.50 -9.31 -0.89
N ILE A 82 -0.76 -8.99 -0.58
CA ILE A 82 -1.74 -9.94 -0.04
C ILE A 82 -2.01 -11.05 -1.05
N SER A 83 -2.23 -10.71 -2.32
CA SER A 83 -2.45 -11.70 -3.38
C SER A 83 -1.26 -12.64 -3.51
N ASN A 84 -0.04 -12.10 -3.52
CA ASN A 84 1.17 -12.90 -3.60
C ASN A 84 1.34 -13.81 -2.37
N TYR A 85 1.06 -13.28 -1.17
CA TYR A 85 1.08 -14.04 0.07
C TYR A 85 0.10 -15.20 0.04
N THR A 86 -1.14 -14.99 -0.42
CA THR A 86 -2.15 -16.06 -0.53
C THR A 86 -1.70 -17.17 -1.47
N ILE A 87 -1.17 -16.84 -2.65
CA ILE A 87 -0.63 -17.85 -3.59
C ILE A 87 0.53 -18.63 -2.94
N PHE A 88 1.40 -17.93 -2.23
CA PHE A 88 2.55 -18.55 -1.57
C PHE A 88 2.12 -19.45 -0.40
N GLU A 89 1.11 -19.04 0.36
CA GLU A 89 0.48 -19.82 1.43
C GLU A 89 -0.17 -21.10 0.89
N GLU A 90 -0.96 -21.01 -0.18
CA GLU A 90 -1.57 -22.15 -0.87
C GLU A 90 -0.50 -23.15 -1.37
N THR A 91 0.52 -22.65 -2.06
CA THR A 91 1.62 -23.48 -2.57
C THR A 91 2.36 -24.20 -1.44
N ASN A 92 2.57 -23.51 -0.31
CA ASN A 92 3.23 -24.10 0.85
C ASN A 92 2.38 -25.18 1.52
N ALA A 93 1.06 -24.97 1.59
CA ALA A 93 0.14 -25.98 2.11
C ALA A 93 0.16 -27.26 1.27
N GLU A 94 0.18 -27.14 -0.06
CA GLU A 94 0.25 -28.29 -0.99
C GLU A 94 1.55 -29.10 -0.84
N MET A 95 2.70 -28.41 -0.73
CA MET A 95 3.99 -29.08 -0.53
C MET A 95 4.04 -29.85 0.79
N ILE A 96 3.53 -29.23 1.85
CA ILE A 96 3.44 -29.83 3.16
C ILE A 96 2.57 -31.10 3.12
N LEU A 97 1.41 -31.06 2.45
CA LEU A 97 0.55 -32.23 2.27
C LEU A 97 1.30 -33.36 1.54
N THR A 98 1.98 -33.02 0.45
CA THR A 98 2.79 -33.98 -0.33
C THR A 98 3.86 -34.68 0.53
N ILE A 99 4.52 -33.93 1.43
CA ILE A 99 5.55 -34.48 2.31
C ILE A 99 4.94 -35.36 3.39
N ASN A 100 3.81 -34.95 3.97
CA ASN A 100 3.08 -35.77 4.93
C ASN A 100 2.65 -37.11 4.33
N GLU A 101 2.10 -37.09 3.10
CA GLU A 101 1.74 -38.32 2.38
C GLU A 101 2.94 -39.24 2.16
N LYS A 102 4.10 -38.67 1.83
CA LYS A 102 5.34 -39.44 1.65
C LYS A 102 5.82 -40.04 2.96
N ILE A 103 5.82 -39.28 4.05
CA ILE A 103 6.16 -39.78 5.40
C ILE A 103 5.23 -40.94 5.77
N ASP A 104 3.92 -40.77 5.58
CA ASP A 104 2.92 -41.80 5.89
C ASP A 104 3.12 -43.07 5.04
N SER A 105 3.52 -42.93 3.77
CA SER A 105 3.82 -44.08 2.91
C SER A 105 5.03 -44.87 3.41
N LEU A 106 6.07 -44.19 3.89
CA LEU A 106 7.30 -44.81 4.39
C LEU A 106 7.07 -45.51 5.73
N ILE A 107 6.32 -44.87 6.63
CA ILE A 107 5.90 -45.46 7.91
C ILE A 107 5.12 -46.77 7.66
N LYS A 108 4.18 -46.78 6.71
CA LYS A 108 3.42 -47.98 6.33
C LYS A 108 4.33 -49.06 5.73
N GLN A 109 5.25 -48.68 4.85
CA GLN A 109 6.17 -49.62 4.18
C GLN A 109 7.10 -50.31 5.18
N GLU A 110 7.59 -49.59 6.18
CA GLU A 110 8.52 -50.12 7.18
C GLU A 110 7.80 -50.81 8.37
N ASN A 111 6.46 -50.98 8.31
CA ASN A 111 5.62 -51.48 9.41
C ASN A 111 5.88 -50.76 10.75
N LEU A 112 6.28 -49.49 10.67
CA LEU A 112 6.57 -48.69 11.84
C LEU A 112 5.25 -48.32 12.51
N SER A 113 5.10 -48.71 13.78
CA SER A 113 3.90 -48.41 14.56
C SER A 113 4.00 -46.98 15.10
N PHE A 114 3.58 -46.01 14.30
CA PHE A 114 3.44 -44.63 14.77
C PHE A 114 2.20 -44.53 15.67
N SER A 115 2.41 -44.49 16.99
CA SER A 115 1.35 -44.43 17.99
C SER A 115 0.69 -43.05 18.14
N SER A 116 1.18 -42.04 17.42
CA SER A 116 0.66 -40.68 17.56
C SER A 116 -0.29 -40.35 16.41
N LYS A 117 -1.58 -40.71 16.59
CA LYS A 117 -2.70 -39.94 16.04
C LYS A 117 -2.65 -38.53 16.67
N MET A 118 -1.67 -37.72 16.31
CA MET A 118 -1.68 -36.32 16.70
C MET A 118 -2.58 -35.59 15.73
N ASN A 119 -3.71 -35.15 16.27
CA ASN A 119 -4.61 -34.19 15.67
C ASN A 119 -3.87 -32.85 15.61
N TYR A 120 -2.84 -32.74 14.76
CA TYR A 120 -2.07 -31.51 14.61
C TYR A 120 -2.91 -30.52 13.79
N PRO A 121 -3.42 -29.45 14.42
CA PRO A 121 -4.04 -28.38 13.68
C PRO A 121 -2.91 -27.56 13.08
N THR A 122 -2.87 -27.48 11.76
CA THR A 122 -2.30 -26.36 10.99
C THR A 122 -0.78 -26.12 11.05
N ASP A 123 -0.04 -26.67 12.03
CA ASP A 123 1.42 -26.59 12.13
C ASP A 123 2.08 -27.90 11.67
N ASN A 124 1.85 -28.25 10.40
CA ASN A 124 2.36 -29.48 9.78
C ASN A 124 3.90 -29.61 9.76
N LEU A 125 4.64 -28.53 9.99
CA LEU A 125 6.11 -28.58 10.12
C LEU A 125 6.53 -29.24 11.45
N VAL A 126 5.71 -29.11 12.49
CA VAL A 126 5.89 -29.83 13.75
C VAL A 126 5.74 -31.33 13.53
N TYR A 127 4.79 -31.75 12.69
CA TYR A 127 4.66 -33.16 12.29
C TYR A 127 5.89 -33.69 11.56
N VAL A 128 6.39 -32.98 10.54
CA VAL A 128 7.61 -33.37 9.81
C VAL A 128 8.81 -33.45 10.75
N SER A 129 8.98 -32.48 11.65
CA SER A 129 10.07 -32.48 12.64
C SER A 129 9.99 -33.65 13.62
N HIS A 130 8.78 -33.98 14.10
CA HIS A 130 8.55 -35.12 14.97
C HIS A 130 8.80 -36.46 14.26
N ALA A 131 8.31 -36.61 13.02
CA ALA A 131 8.52 -37.80 12.22
C ALA A 131 10.03 -38.03 11.97
N LEU A 132 10.76 -36.99 11.57
CA LEU A 132 12.22 -37.06 11.41
C LEU A 132 12.90 -37.44 12.72
N SER A 133 12.46 -36.93 13.87
CA SER A 133 13.07 -37.22 15.17
C SER A 133 12.89 -38.67 15.63
N ASN A 134 11.73 -39.26 15.33
CA ASN A 134 11.37 -40.61 15.76
C ASN A 134 11.82 -41.71 14.79
N PHE A 135 12.10 -41.35 13.53
CA PHE A 135 12.50 -42.30 12.49
C PHE A 135 13.84 -41.90 11.87
N PRO A 136 14.96 -42.51 12.34
CA PRO A 136 16.29 -42.25 11.78
C PRO A 136 16.37 -42.52 10.27
N GLU A 137 15.55 -43.44 9.78
CA GLU A 137 15.49 -43.84 8.36
C GLU A 137 15.02 -42.67 7.49
N LEU A 138 14.04 -41.88 7.96
CA LEU A 138 13.57 -40.65 7.31
C LEU A 138 14.65 -39.55 7.30
N LYS A 139 15.52 -39.47 8.32
CA LYS A 139 16.66 -38.54 8.32
C LYS A 139 17.72 -38.91 7.29
N SER A 140 17.80 -40.19 6.93
CA SER A 140 18.75 -40.68 5.93
C SER A 140 18.23 -40.47 4.50
N ASP A 141 16.92 -40.30 4.32
CA ASP A 141 16.31 -39.96 3.03
C ASP A 141 16.60 -38.49 2.67
N LYS A 142 17.56 -38.31 1.76
CA LYS A 142 17.96 -37.01 1.21
C LYS A 142 16.78 -36.20 0.66
N SER A 143 15.74 -36.85 0.14
CA SER A 143 14.59 -36.16 -0.42
C SER A 143 13.70 -35.54 0.66
N ILE A 144 13.53 -36.20 1.80
CA ILE A 144 12.73 -35.67 2.93
C ILE A 144 13.49 -34.56 3.63
N VAL A 145 14.79 -34.75 3.87
CA VAL A 145 15.64 -33.70 4.46
C VAL A 145 15.62 -32.44 3.61
N LYS A 146 15.85 -32.57 2.30
CA LYS A 146 15.79 -31.43 1.36
C LYS A 146 14.42 -30.76 1.37
N ALA A 147 13.33 -31.54 1.37
CA ALA A 147 11.98 -31.00 1.40
C ALA A 147 11.66 -30.27 2.72
N SER A 148 12.15 -30.79 3.86
CA SER A 148 12.03 -30.13 5.17
C SER A 148 12.81 -28.82 5.24
N GLU A 149 14.02 -28.77 4.66
CA GLU A 149 14.81 -27.55 4.53
C GLU A 149 14.10 -26.52 3.66
N GLU A 150 13.54 -26.95 2.52
CA GLU A 150 12.78 -26.08 1.62
C GLU A 150 11.53 -25.50 2.31
N ILE A 151 10.73 -26.31 3.01
CA ILE A 151 9.59 -25.78 3.78
C ILE A 151 10.08 -24.77 4.82
N THR A 152 11.17 -25.06 5.54
CA THR A 152 11.71 -24.17 6.58
C THR A 152 12.09 -22.81 5.99
N GLN A 153 12.76 -22.80 4.83
CA GLN A 153 13.08 -21.57 4.10
C GLN A 153 11.82 -20.83 3.67
N ARG A 154 10.85 -21.53 3.08
CA ARG A 154 9.59 -20.91 2.63
C ARG A 154 8.75 -20.34 3.77
N ILE A 155 8.80 -20.93 4.98
CA ILE A 155 8.15 -20.35 6.16
C ILE A 155 8.87 -19.08 6.64
N ALA A 156 10.20 -19.04 6.55
CA ALA A 156 10.93 -17.80 6.81
C ALA A 156 10.49 -16.70 5.82
N ASP A 157 10.42 -17.04 4.53
CA ASP A 157 9.95 -16.10 3.49
C ASP A 157 8.50 -15.64 3.74
N LEU A 158 7.59 -16.54 4.13
CA LEU A 158 6.21 -16.19 4.51
C LEU A 158 6.16 -15.21 5.68
N ARG A 159 7.00 -15.41 6.69
CA ARG A 159 7.08 -14.52 7.85
C ARG A 159 7.54 -13.13 7.44
N ASP A 160 8.52 -13.06 6.53
CA ASP A 160 9.05 -11.80 6.02
C ASP A 160 8.00 -11.08 5.16
N GLN A 161 7.29 -11.80 4.28
CA GLN A 161 6.18 -11.25 3.51
C GLN A 161 5.04 -10.73 4.40
N LYS A 162 4.66 -11.47 5.44
CA LYS A 162 3.65 -11.03 6.41
C LYS A 162 4.09 -9.77 7.14
N THR A 163 5.37 -9.68 7.51
CA THR A 163 5.94 -8.49 8.14
C THR A 163 5.90 -7.29 7.19
N PHE A 164 6.24 -7.50 5.92
CA PHE A 164 6.17 -6.48 4.88
C PHE A 164 4.74 -5.97 4.66
N ILE A 165 3.75 -6.87 4.53
CA ILE A 165 2.32 -6.52 4.40
C ILE A 165 1.87 -5.69 5.61
N ASN A 166 2.18 -6.15 6.83
CA ASN A 166 1.81 -5.43 8.05
C ASN A 166 2.45 -4.04 8.12
N SER A 167 3.68 -3.90 7.65
CA SER A 167 4.35 -2.60 7.57
C SER A 167 3.63 -1.66 6.60
N ASN A 168 3.24 -2.15 5.42
CA ASN A 168 2.53 -1.37 4.42
C ASN A 168 1.12 -0.99 4.90
N ILE A 169 0.39 -1.91 5.51
CA ILE A 169 -0.92 -1.64 6.15
C ILE A 169 -0.78 -0.55 7.21
N LYS A 170 0.23 -0.64 8.08
CA LYS A 170 0.49 0.39 9.08
C LYS A 170 0.78 1.75 8.45
N GLU A 171 1.60 1.81 7.42
CA GLU A 171 1.92 3.05 6.71
C GLU A 171 0.67 3.66 6.06
N PHE A 172 -0.14 2.84 5.40
CA PHE A 172 -1.42 3.24 4.84
C PHE A 172 -2.36 3.82 5.91
N ASN A 173 -2.56 3.10 7.02
CA ASN A 173 -3.42 3.51 8.12
C ASN A 173 -2.95 4.83 8.77
N VAL A 174 -1.64 5.02 8.94
CA VAL A 174 -1.07 6.30 9.41
C VAL A 174 -1.35 7.41 8.41
N LEU A 175 -1.16 7.17 7.12
CA LEU A 175 -1.29 8.19 6.08
C LEU A 175 -2.73 8.67 5.93
N ILE A 176 -3.73 7.78 6.03
CA ILE A 176 -5.16 8.13 5.97
C ILE A 176 -5.66 8.83 7.24
N ARG A 177 -5.02 8.61 8.40
CA ARG A 177 -5.41 9.21 9.70
C ARG A 177 -4.74 10.55 9.97
N LYS A 178 -3.56 10.82 9.40
CA LYS A 178 -2.80 12.05 9.66
C LYS A 178 -3.49 13.30 9.09
N PHE A 179 -3.54 14.38 9.86
CA PHE A 179 -3.97 15.69 9.35
C PHE A 179 -2.89 16.30 8.43
N PRO A 180 -3.26 16.98 7.32
CA PRO A 180 -4.61 17.24 6.83
C PRO A 180 -5.19 16.15 5.90
N ASN A 181 -4.48 15.04 5.66
CA ASN A 181 -4.92 13.97 4.76
C ASN A 181 -6.30 13.43 5.14
N SER A 182 -6.56 13.27 6.45
CA SER A 182 -7.82 12.73 6.96
C SER A 182 -9.07 13.52 6.55
N MET A 183 -8.94 14.82 6.24
CA MET A 183 -10.06 15.63 5.73
C MET A 183 -10.41 15.33 4.28
N PHE A 184 -9.43 14.92 3.47
CA PHE A 184 -9.59 14.76 2.02
C PHE A 184 -9.74 13.29 1.59
N LEU A 185 -9.44 12.35 2.49
CA LEU A 185 -9.41 10.91 2.24
C LEU A 185 -10.56 10.14 2.89
N LYS A 186 -11.64 10.81 3.32
CA LYS A 186 -12.75 10.21 4.07
C LYS A 186 -13.31 8.91 3.44
N LYS A 187 -13.49 8.87 2.12
CA LYS A 187 -13.95 7.66 1.40
C LYS A 187 -12.95 6.49 1.48
N ILE A 188 -11.66 6.78 1.58
CA ILE A 188 -10.61 5.75 1.67
C ILE A 188 -10.43 5.26 3.11
N GLN A 189 -10.76 6.08 4.11
CA GLN A 189 -10.75 5.66 5.53
C GLN A 189 -11.72 4.50 5.82
N GLU A 190 -12.80 4.37 5.06
CA GLU A 190 -13.73 3.24 5.16
C GLU A 190 -13.08 1.89 4.80
N LYS A 191 -11.96 1.92 4.07
CA LYS A 191 -11.16 0.74 3.70
C LYS A 191 -10.01 0.47 4.66
N GLU A 192 -10.03 1.02 5.87
CA GLU A 192 -8.96 0.75 6.83
C GLU A 192 -8.75 -0.77 6.98
N TYR A 193 -7.53 -1.21 6.67
CA TYR A 193 -7.15 -2.61 6.81
C TYR A 193 -7.01 -2.92 8.31
N ILE A 194 -7.80 -3.88 8.79
CA ILE A 194 -7.83 -4.37 10.18
C ILE A 194 -6.76 -5.45 10.37
#